data_AF-A0A1S6XS60-F1
#
_entry.id   AF-A0A1S6XS60-F1
#
_cell.length_a   1.000
_cell.length_b   1.000
_cell.length_c   1.000
_cell.angle_alpha   90.00
_cell.angle_beta   90.00
_cell.angle_gamma   90.00
#
_symmetry.space_group_name_H-M   'P 1'
#
loop_
_entity.id
_entity.type
_entity.pdbx_description
1 polymer ?
#
loop_
_entity_poly.entity_id
_entity_poly.type
_entity_poly.pdbx_seq_one_letter_code
_entity_poly.pdbx_strand_id
1 'polypeptide(L)'
;MVHQKNKPIEHCSFPQLVLTLDVRRVIEPAFLRQIFQTKSFACIILYDSFVDQGDGAFLQNSAKMYADDIQHNGAALIIAEDSRVAGRIKADGMHLEGGLDAFDVLENQKKTKK
;
A
#
# COMPACT_ATOMS: atom_id res chain seq x y z
N MET A 1 13.89 6.71 -29.41
CA MET A 1 12.76 6.89 -28.49
C MET A 1 11.89 5.65 -28.58
N VAL A 2 11.84 4.83 -27.52
CA VAL A 2 11.00 3.62 -27.51
C VAL A 2 9.57 4.06 -27.24
N HIS A 3 8.67 3.86 -28.20
CA HIS A 3 7.23 3.99 -27.97
C HIS A 3 6.82 2.92 -26.95
N GLN A 4 6.68 3.31 -25.68
CA GLN A 4 5.90 2.52 -24.74
C GLN A 4 4.46 2.50 -25.24
N LYS A 5 4.03 1.37 -25.81
CA LYS A 5 2.62 1.08 -25.97
C LYS A 5 2.02 1.07 -24.57
N ASN A 6 1.18 2.05 -24.27
CA ASN A 6 0.37 2.02 -23.05
C ASN A 6 -0.40 0.71 -23.01
N LYS A 7 -0.38 0.02 -21.87
CA LYS A 7 -1.24 -1.16 -21.67
C LYS A 7 -2.69 -0.73 -21.87
N PRO A 8 -3.52 -1.55 -22.54
CA PRO A 8 -4.94 -1.28 -22.62
C PRO A 8 -5.51 -1.15 -21.21
N ILE A 9 -6.31 -0.11 -20.98
CA ILE A 9 -7.01 0.09 -19.71
C ILE A 9 -8.13 -0.95 -19.69
N GLU A 10 -8.05 -1.92 -18.78
CA GLU A 10 -9.15 -2.86 -18.57
C GLU A 10 -10.35 -2.08 -18.00
N HIS A 11 -11.43 -2.03 -18.76
CA HIS A 11 -12.68 -1.43 -18.29
C HIS A 11 -13.34 -2.38 -17.29
N CYS A 12 -13.25 -2.05 -16.00
CA CYS A 12 -14.08 -2.71 -14.99
C CYS A 12 -15.54 -2.31 -15.20
N SER A 13 -16.39 -3.29 -15.49
CA SER A 13 -17.84 -3.14 -15.63
C SER A 13 -18.57 -3.06 -14.28
N PHE A 14 -17.83 -3.06 -13.18
CA PHE A 14 -18.31 -3.05 -11.81
C PHE A 14 -17.54 -2.00 -10.98
N PRO A 15 -18.14 -1.47 -9.89
CA PRO A 15 -17.45 -0.56 -8.99
C PRO A 15 -16.23 -1.26 -8.37
N GLN A 16 -15.09 -0.58 -8.38
CA GLN A 16 -13.88 -1.07 -7.72
C GLN A 16 -13.87 -0.63 -6.26
N LEU A 17 -13.50 -1.55 -5.37
CA LEU A 17 -13.45 -1.33 -3.93
C LEU A 17 -12.06 -0.85 -3.48
N VAL A 18 -12.03 -0.14 -2.36
CA VAL A 18 -10.80 0.18 -1.62
C VAL A 18 -10.84 -0.58 -0.31
N LEU A 19 -9.79 -1.35 -0.02
CA LEU A 19 -9.69 -2.11 1.22
C LEU A 19 -8.60 -1.53 2.11
N THR A 20 -8.95 -1.15 3.34
CA THR A 20 -7.99 -0.79 4.39
C THR A 20 -7.74 -2.00 5.29
N LEU A 21 -6.50 -2.41 5.46
CA LEU A 21 -6.11 -3.60 6.22
C LEU A 21 -5.14 -3.22 7.34
N ASP A 22 -5.60 -3.41 8.57
CA ASP A 22 -4.76 -3.33 9.76
C ASP A 22 -3.91 -4.62 9.87
N VAL A 23 -2.60 -4.48 9.77
CA VAL A 23 -1.67 -5.62 9.84
C VAL A 23 -1.61 -6.27 11.23
N ARG A 24 -2.21 -5.65 12.25
CA ARG A 24 -2.28 -6.17 13.63
C ARG A 24 -3.46 -7.10 13.85
N ARG A 25 -4.43 -7.10 12.93
CA ARG A 25 -5.56 -8.03 13.01
C ARG A 25 -5.12 -9.42 12.58
N VAL A 26 -5.51 -10.40 13.38
CA VAL A 26 -5.34 -11.81 13.01
C VAL A 26 -6.34 -12.12 11.91
N ILE A 27 -5.84 -12.17 10.68
CA ILE A 27 -6.61 -12.55 9.50
C ILE A 27 -5.87 -13.71 8.84
N GLU A 28 -6.61 -14.76 8.50
CA GLU A 28 -6.04 -15.93 7.86
C GLU A 28 -5.46 -15.54 6.47
N PRO A 29 -4.17 -15.80 6.20
CA PRO A 29 -3.55 -15.41 4.93
C PRO A 29 -4.23 -16.04 3.71
N ALA A 30 -4.75 -17.26 3.85
CA ALA A 30 -5.48 -17.95 2.78
C ALA A 30 -6.77 -17.19 2.40
N PHE A 31 -7.50 -16.68 3.40
CA PHE A 31 -8.70 -15.90 3.19
C PHE A 31 -8.40 -14.57 2.49
N LEU A 32 -7.33 -13.87 2.89
CA LEU A 32 -6.91 -12.64 2.18
C LEU A 32 -6.54 -12.91 0.73
N ARG A 33 -5.81 -14.01 0.45
CA ARG A 33 -5.49 -14.39 -0.93
C ARG A 33 -6.75 -14.66 -1.76
N GLN A 34 -7.75 -15.34 -1.19
CA GLN A 34 -9.05 -15.55 -1.85
C GLN A 34 -9.76 -14.21 -2.15
N ILE A 35 -9.72 -13.26 -1.22
CA ILE A 35 -10.25 -11.91 -1.42
C ILE A 35 -9.53 -11.20 -2.57
N PHE A 36 -8.20 -11.25 -2.62
CA PHE A 36 -7.43 -10.58 -3.67
C PHE A 36 -7.71 -11.17 -5.06
N GLN A 37 -7.90 -12.49 -5.15
CA GLN A 37 -8.22 -13.20 -6.39
C GLN A 37 -9.58 -12.80 -7.00
N THR A 38 -10.48 -12.19 -6.22
CA THR A 38 -11.73 -11.64 -6.77
C THR A 38 -11.50 -10.46 -7.72
N LYS A 39 -10.30 -9.85 -7.71
CA LYS A 39 -9.93 -8.66 -8.49
C LYS A 39 -10.92 -7.50 -8.36
N SER A 40 -11.63 -7.45 -7.24
CA SER A 40 -12.66 -6.44 -6.99
C SER A 40 -12.10 -5.13 -6.43
N PHE A 41 -10.81 -5.07 -6.12
CA PHE A 41 -10.18 -3.93 -5.45
C PHE A 41 -9.32 -3.11 -6.41
N ALA A 42 -9.50 -1.79 -6.40
CA ALA A 42 -8.58 -0.87 -7.07
C ALA A 42 -7.27 -0.75 -6.29
N CYS A 43 -7.35 -0.69 -4.97
CA CYS A 43 -6.18 -0.63 -4.10
C CYS A 43 -6.43 -1.21 -2.71
N ILE A 44 -5.32 -1.56 -2.06
CA ILE A 44 -5.28 -2.07 -0.70
C ILE A 44 -4.32 -1.19 0.10
N ILE A 45 -4.83 -0.58 1.17
CA ILE A 45 -4.08 0.29 2.07
C ILE A 45 -3.70 -0.53 3.30
N LEU A 46 -2.41 -0.78 3.50
CA LEU A 46 -1.89 -1.43 4.70
C LEU A 46 -1.48 -0.38 5.72
N TYR A 47 -1.96 -0.56 6.95
CA TYR A 47 -1.59 0.28 8.09
C TYR A 47 -1.34 -0.59 9.32
N ASP A 48 -0.60 -0.05 10.28
CA ASP A 48 -0.40 -0.63 11.59
C ASP A 48 -1.16 0.24 12.61
N SER A 49 -2.12 -0.31 13.34
CA SER A 49 -2.87 0.48 14.32
C SER A 49 -2.10 0.79 15.62
N PHE A 50 -0.91 0.22 15.80
CA PHE A 50 -0.05 0.38 16.99
C PHE A 50 1.23 1.16 16.66
N VAL A 51 1.13 2.20 15.82
CA VAL A 51 2.24 3.03 15.31
C VAL A 51 3.00 3.81 16.40
N ASP A 52 2.59 3.73 17.66
CA ASP A 52 3.29 4.33 18.78
C ASP A 52 4.68 3.68 18.96
N GLN A 53 5.71 4.32 18.38
CA GLN A 53 7.15 4.19 18.65
C GLN A 53 7.96 3.10 17.92
N GLY A 54 7.47 2.53 16.80
CA GLY A 54 8.22 1.56 16.00
C GLY A 54 9.02 2.15 14.82
N ASP A 55 10.07 1.46 14.36
CA ASP A 55 10.82 1.79 13.13
C ASP A 55 10.10 1.37 11.82
N GLY A 56 8.82 1.00 11.93
CA GLY A 56 8.02 0.46 10.84
C GLY A 56 8.32 -1.00 10.49
N ALA A 57 9.18 -1.72 11.24
CA ALA A 57 9.57 -3.09 10.89
C ALA A 57 8.39 -4.07 10.85
N PHE A 58 7.43 -3.95 11.77
CA PHE A 58 6.25 -4.82 11.78
C PHE A 58 5.40 -4.61 10.52
N LEU A 59 5.03 -3.36 10.23
CA LEU A 59 4.34 -3.00 8.99
C LEU A 59 5.10 -3.47 7.75
N GLN A 60 6.42 -3.26 7.69
CA GLN A 60 7.25 -3.69 6.58
C GLN A 60 7.25 -5.22 6.38
N ASN A 61 7.39 -5.98 7.46
CA ASN A 61 7.43 -7.44 7.40
C ASN A 61 6.06 -8.00 7.00
N SER A 62 4.97 -7.46 7.57
CA SER A 62 3.61 -7.85 7.19
C SER A 62 3.31 -7.48 5.75
N ALA A 63 3.68 -6.28 5.29
CA ALA A 63 3.47 -5.85 3.91
C ALA A 63 4.20 -6.74 2.90
N LYS A 64 5.43 -7.17 3.19
CA LYS A 64 6.17 -8.10 2.32
C LYS A 64 5.45 -9.43 2.11
N MET A 65 4.64 -9.90 3.05
CA MET A 65 3.90 -11.16 2.90
C MET A 65 2.80 -11.08 1.85
N TYR A 66 2.26 -9.88 1.62
CA TYR A 66 1.09 -9.67 0.75
C TYR A 66 1.40 -8.89 -0.52
N ALA A 67 2.56 -8.21 -0.58
CA ALA A 67 2.86 -7.27 -1.66
C ALA A 67 2.73 -7.90 -3.05
N ASP A 68 3.34 -9.08 -3.24
CA ASP A 68 3.24 -9.81 -4.49
C ASP A 68 1.79 -10.22 -4.76
N ASP A 69 1.09 -10.85 -3.81
CA ASP A 69 -0.29 -11.29 -4.04
C ASP A 69 -1.24 -10.14 -4.41
N ILE A 70 -1.08 -8.97 -3.79
CA ILE A 70 -1.89 -7.78 -4.04
C ILE A 70 -1.65 -7.28 -5.48
N GLN A 71 -0.38 -7.04 -5.83
CA GLN A 71 0.00 -6.46 -7.12
C GLN A 71 -0.26 -7.43 -8.29
N HIS A 72 -0.01 -8.73 -8.10
CA HIS A 72 -0.31 -9.75 -9.13
C HIS A 72 -1.80 -9.89 -9.42
N ASN A 73 -2.67 -9.55 -8.46
CA ASN A 73 -4.12 -9.54 -8.67
C ASN A 73 -4.66 -8.21 -9.21
N GLY A 74 -3.79 -7.25 -9.56
CA GLY A 74 -4.15 -6.01 -10.22
C GLY A 74 -4.61 -4.89 -9.28
N ALA A 75 -4.48 -5.08 -7.97
CA ALA A 75 -4.73 -4.02 -6.99
C ALA A 75 -3.42 -3.27 -6.69
N ALA A 76 -3.51 -1.95 -6.55
CA ALA A 76 -2.38 -1.14 -6.10
C ALA A 76 -2.13 -1.35 -4.60
N LEU A 77 -0.87 -1.54 -4.22
CA LEU A 77 -0.43 -1.60 -2.83
C LEU A 77 -0.10 -0.22 -2.30
N ILE A 78 -0.79 0.22 -1.26
CA ILE A 78 -0.61 1.52 -0.63
C ILE A 78 -0.19 1.30 0.84
N ILE A 79 0.83 2.02 1.30
CA ILE A 79 1.26 2.01 2.71
C ILE A 79 0.79 3.29 3.39
N ALA A 80 0.18 3.19 4.57
CA ALA A 80 -0.20 4.37 5.35
C ALA A 80 1.01 4.95 6.10
N GLU A 81 1.15 6.28 6.08
CA GLU A 81 2.03 7.13 6.91
C GLU A 81 3.55 6.89 6.88
N ASP A 82 4.07 5.75 6.41
CA ASP A 82 5.51 5.46 6.40
C ASP A 82 6.09 5.35 4.98
N SER A 83 6.62 6.48 4.50
CA SER A 83 7.28 6.61 3.19
C SER A 83 8.52 5.71 3.05
N ARG A 84 9.20 5.40 4.16
CA ARG A 84 10.40 4.54 4.16
C ARG A 84 9.98 3.10 3.94
N VAL A 85 8.93 2.64 4.61
CA VAL A 85 8.35 1.31 4.41
C VAL A 85 7.81 1.19 2.99
N ALA A 86 7.04 2.17 2.52
CA ALA A 86 6.53 2.22 1.14
C ALA A 86 7.65 2.03 0.11
N GLY A 87 8.76 2.76 0.27
CA GLY A 87 9.92 2.64 -0.62
C GLY A 87 10.62 1.27 -0.52
N ARG A 88 10.83 0.75 0.69
CA ARG A 88 11.52 -0.55 0.90
C ARG A 88 10.74 -1.74 0.36
N ILE A 89 9.41 -1.68 0.41
CA ILE A 89 8.53 -2.76 -0.07
C ILE A 89 8.04 -2.55 -1.51
N LYS A 90 8.46 -1.45 -2.17
CA LYS A 90 8.06 -1.08 -3.53
C LYS A 90 6.53 -0.97 -3.69
N ALA A 91 5.89 -0.31 -2.72
CA ALA A 91 4.48 0.05 -2.81
C ALA A 91 4.22 0.94 -4.03
N ASP A 92 2.99 0.89 -4.54
CA ASP A 92 2.52 1.74 -5.64
C ASP A 92 2.23 3.18 -5.17
N GLY A 93 2.02 3.36 -3.86
CA GLY A 93 1.79 4.67 -3.27
C GLY A 93 1.81 4.68 -1.74
N MET A 94 1.53 5.86 -1.20
CA MET A 94 1.41 6.10 0.23
C MET A 94 0.09 6.80 0.52
N HIS A 95 -0.60 6.38 1.57
CA HIS A 95 -1.78 7.05 2.10
C HIS A 95 -1.34 7.96 3.25
N LEU A 96 -1.80 9.22 3.22
CA LEU A 96 -1.59 10.20 4.28
C LEU A 96 -2.96 10.65 4.78
N GLU A 97 -3.21 10.49 6.07
CA GLU A 97 -4.36 11.02 6.78
C GLU A 97 -4.00 12.40 7.37
N GLY A 98 -4.71 13.44 6.94
CA GLY A 98 -4.47 14.81 7.40
C GLY A 98 -4.75 15.86 6.33
N GLY A 99 -4.49 17.13 6.66
CA GLY A 99 -4.55 18.25 5.72
C GLY A 99 -3.24 18.42 4.95
N LEU A 100 -3.05 19.57 4.30
CA LEU A 100 -1.81 19.89 3.57
C LEU A 100 -0.58 19.93 4.50
N ASP A 101 -0.78 20.10 5.80
CA ASP A 101 0.22 20.03 6.86
C ASP A 101 0.85 18.64 7.03
N ALA A 102 0.17 17.56 6.63
CA ALA A 102 0.75 16.21 6.61
C ALA A 102 1.96 16.12 5.65
N PHE A 103 2.03 16.96 4.61
CA PHE A 103 3.18 17.01 3.70
C PHE A 103 4.42 17.67 4.31
N ASP A 104 4.27 18.51 5.33
CA ASP A 104 5.42 19.11 6.03
C ASP A 104 6.24 18.04 6.77
N VAL A 105 5.59 16.98 7.26
CA VAL A 105 6.24 15.81 7.85
C VAL A 105 7.10 15.09 6.79
N LEU A 106 6.60 14.97 5.56
CA LEU A 106 7.33 14.36 4.44
C LEU A 106 8.56 15.19 4.03
N GLU A 107 8.44 16.52 4.00
CA GLU A 107 9.56 17.43 3.65
C GLU A 107 10.64 17.47 4.74
N ASN A 108 10.25 17.40 6.01
CA ASN A 108 11.21 17.38 7.12
C ASN A 108 12.02 16.06 7.18
N GLN A 109 11.44 14.93 6.73
CA GLN A 109 12.17 13.66 6.59
C GLN A 109 13.24 13.68 5.49
N LYS A 110 13.13 14.57 4.48
CA LYS A 110 14.16 14.74 3.43
C LYS A 110 15.38 15.53 3.94
N LYS A 111 15.20 16.44 4.91
CA LYS A 111 16.25 17.36 5.39
C LYS A 111 17.27 16.71 6.33
N THR A 112 16.93 15.61 7.00
CA THR A 112 17.84 14.87 7.90
C THR A 112 18.85 13.97 7.19
N LYS A 113 18.92 14.00 5.84
CA LYS A 113 19.89 13.24 5.02
C LYS A 113 20.99 14.10 4.38
N LYS A 114 21.28 15.30 4.90
CA LYS A 114 22.43 16.11 4.46
C LYS A 114 23.51 16.17 5.52
#